data_AF-A0A0W0ZD67-F1
#
_entry.id   AF-A0A0W0ZD67-F1
#
_cell.length_a   1.000
_cell.length_b   1.000
_cell.length_c   1.000
_cell.angle_alpha   90.00
_cell.angle_beta   90.00
_cell.angle_gamma   90.00
#
_symmetry.space_group_name_H-M   'P 1'
#
loop_
_entity.id
_entity.type
_entity.pdbx_description
1 polymer ?
#
loop_
_entity_poly.entity_id
_entity_poly.type
_entity_poly.pdbx_seq_one_letter_code
_entity_poly.pdbx_strand_id
1 'polypeptide(L)'
;MYTELDNNAVLPSSTHYVLDYPNKNDLSVFFDYVNHESAMAEIYFENEDEAVLEDVTIQLFNNNGKLLHKEGNRCDLMLVLRDNGKIIGFIELRLIQNSEMMSQLYGLFVSEKYRQKGLANLMTAHALDFFVHTGLTSMTVSPSAESLTVYNKFGFYPAELDDVDIKKWFQQTQKERLEQLIEEPSLSLLMDLEMDVCQQAFTSHCKQSAQNFVPFEISQNLKKDLKTNVFDWRKRASSPTLLSDSDLGVLSTPEDHKKRKIESDAQSSLKPEQKNRY
;
A
#
# COMPACT_ATOMS: atom_id res chain seq x y z
N MET A 1 -8.51 49.99 40.11
CA MET A 1 -8.97 49.27 38.90
C MET A 1 -7.88 48.29 38.54
N TYR A 2 -8.09 47.01 38.80
CA TYR A 2 -7.23 45.94 38.30
C TYR A 2 -8.17 44.98 37.58
N THR A 3 -7.96 44.89 36.27
CA THR A 3 -8.66 44.03 35.34
C THR A 3 -8.35 42.57 35.66
N GLU A 4 -9.41 41.77 35.81
CA GLU A 4 -9.33 40.32 35.85
C GLU A 4 -8.78 39.82 34.51
N LEU A 5 -7.68 39.06 34.56
CA LEU A 5 -7.15 38.33 33.42
C LEU A 5 -8.02 37.10 33.20
N ASP A 6 -8.75 37.13 32.10
CA ASP A 6 -9.57 36.03 31.60
C ASP A 6 -8.68 34.80 31.32
N ASN A 7 -8.66 33.86 32.27
CA ASN A 7 -7.91 32.60 32.21
C ASN A 7 -8.64 31.55 31.36
N ASN A 8 -9.08 31.91 30.17
CA ASN A 8 -9.58 30.95 29.17
C ASN A 8 -8.52 30.71 28.09
N ALA A 9 -7.33 30.28 28.53
CA ALA A 9 -6.39 29.62 27.64
C ALA A 9 -6.93 28.21 27.37
N VAL A 10 -7.67 28.06 26.27
CA VAL A 10 -7.99 26.77 25.68
C VAL A 10 -6.65 26.07 25.43
N LEU A 11 -6.34 25.05 26.25
CA LEU A 11 -5.18 24.18 26.02
C LEU A 11 -5.24 23.70 24.58
N PRO A 12 -4.12 23.76 23.82
CA PRO A 12 -4.08 23.15 22.50
C PRO A 12 -4.52 21.70 22.64
N SER A 13 -5.54 21.30 21.89
CA SER A 13 -5.96 19.89 21.85
C SER A 13 -4.73 19.03 21.65
N SER A 14 -4.47 18.11 22.58
CA SER A 14 -3.32 17.20 22.50
C SER A 14 -3.27 16.58 21.10
N THR A 15 -2.20 16.84 20.37
CA THR A 15 -2.02 16.28 19.01
C THR A 15 -2.13 14.77 19.09
N HIS A 16 -3.04 14.19 18.30
CA HIS A 16 -3.33 12.77 18.32
C HIS A 16 -3.11 12.20 16.93
N TYR A 17 -1.90 11.68 16.72
CA TYR A 17 -1.52 11.09 15.44
C TYR A 17 -2.01 9.65 15.33
N VAL A 18 -2.70 9.31 14.24
CA VAL A 18 -3.14 7.94 13.95
C VAL A 18 -2.71 7.54 12.56
N LEU A 19 -1.91 6.47 12.45
CA LEU A 19 -1.62 5.80 11.19
C LEU A 19 -2.70 4.76 10.91
N ASP A 20 -3.34 4.86 9.76
CA ASP A 20 -4.46 4.00 9.35
C ASP A 20 -4.52 3.82 7.83
N TYR A 21 -5.50 3.07 7.35
CA TYR A 21 -5.90 3.06 5.96
C TYR A 21 -6.79 4.28 5.62
N PRO A 22 -6.75 4.76 4.36
CA PRO A 22 -7.80 5.65 3.85
C PRO A 22 -9.13 4.91 3.76
N ASN A 23 -10.21 5.65 3.61
CA ASN A 23 -11.54 5.17 3.25
C ASN A 23 -12.14 6.10 2.18
N LYS A 24 -13.27 5.71 1.58
CA LYS A 24 -13.92 6.48 0.51
C LYS A 24 -14.18 7.97 0.83
N ASN A 25 -14.41 8.32 2.09
CA ASN A 25 -14.72 9.71 2.48
C ASN A 25 -13.46 10.60 2.49
N ASP A 26 -12.28 10.00 2.42
CA ASP A 26 -11.01 10.70 2.41
C ASP A 26 -10.59 11.16 1.00
N LEU A 27 -11.24 10.64 -0.04
CA LEU A 27 -10.84 10.82 -1.44
C LEU A 27 -10.80 12.30 -1.85
N SER A 28 -11.78 13.10 -1.42
CA SER A 28 -11.82 14.53 -1.74
C SER A 28 -10.63 15.27 -1.11
N VAL A 29 -10.31 14.96 0.15
CA VAL A 29 -9.18 15.59 0.86
C VAL A 29 -7.86 15.18 0.21
N PHE A 30 -7.75 13.95 -0.25
CA PHE A 30 -6.60 13.49 -1.01
C PHE A 30 -6.44 14.28 -2.31
N PHE A 31 -7.49 14.40 -3.13
CA PHE A 31 -7.41 15.18 -4.37
C PHE A 31 -7.13 16.66 -4.11
N ASP A 32 -7.64 17.23 -3.02
CA ASP A 32 -7.26 18.58 -2.63
C ASP A 32 -5.74 18.66 -2.42
N TYR A 33 -5.12 17.71 -1.71
CA TYR A 33 -3.66 17.72 -1.53
C TYR A 33 -2.88 17.52 -2.83
N VAL A 34 -3.27 16.55 -3.66
CA VAL A 34 -2.57 16.26 -4.92
C VAL A 34 -2.63 17.47 -5.87
N ASN A 35 -3.79 18.12 -5.99
CA ASN A 35 -3.97 19.28 -6.87
C ASN A 35 -3.20 20.53 -6.42
N HIS A 36 -2.88 20.66 -5.13
CA HIS A 36 -2.14 21.81 -4.60
C HIS A 36 -0.61 21.64 -4.67
N GLU A 37 -0.11 20.42 -4.91
CA GLU A 37 1.32 20.11 -4.93
C GLU A 37 1.73 19.66 -6.33
N SER A 38 2.47 20.50 -7.06
CA SER A 38 2.80 20.26 -8.48
C SER A 38 3.46 18.91 -8.74
N ALA A 39 4.40 18.49 -7.87
CA ALA A 39 5.06 17.19 -8.00
C ALA A 39 4.11 16.00 -7.79
N MET A 40 3.03 16.16 -7.02
CA MET A 40 2.01 15.11 -6.89
C MET A 40 1.05 15.16 -8.06
N ALA A 41 0.64 16.35 -8.51
CA ALA A 41 -0.19 16.50 -9.69
C ALA A 41 0.46 15.84 -10.92
N GLU A 42 1.77 15.99 -11.10
CA GLU A 42 2.51 15.32 -12.17
C GLU A 42 2.36 13.78 -12.12
N ILE A 43 2.48 13.20 -10.93
CA ILE A 43 2.41 11.74 -10.71
C ILE A 43 1.00 11.19 -10.95
N TYR A 44 -0.04 11.89 -10.51
CA TYR A 44 -1.42 11.37 -10.53
C TYR A 44 -2.26 11.87 -11.72
N PHE A 45 -1.91 13.00 -12.34
CA PHE A 45 -2.73 13.66 -13.35
C PHE A 45 -2.01 13.95 -14.67
N GLU A 46 -0.69 14.09 -14.72
CA GLU A 46 -0.01 14.52 -15.97
C GLU A 46 0.65 13.38 -16.76
N ASN A 47 0.57 12.13 -16.28
CA ASN A 47 1.06 10.95 -17.00
C ASN A 47 0.09 10.51 -18.11
N GLU A 48 0.61 9.94 -19.21
CA GLU A 48 -0.17 9.52 -20.41
C GLU A 48 -1.34 8.54 -20.12
N ASP A 49 -1.36 7.94 -18.92
CA ASP A 49 -2.40 7.05 -18.40
C ASP A 49 -3.26 7.69 -17.27
N GLU A 50 -3.42 9.02 -17.26
CA GLU A 50 -4.15 9.79 -16.24
C GLU A 50 -5.48 9.15 -15.81
N ALA A 51 -6.36 8.84 -16.78
CA ALA A 51 -7.66 8.25 -16.49
C ALA A 51 -7.55 6.89 -15.78
N VAL A 52 -6.52 6.10 -16.10
CA VAL A 52 -6.27 4.79 -15.47
C VAL A 52 -5.69 4.97 -14.07
N LEU A 53 -4.81 5.96 -13.86
CA LEU A 53 -4.22 6.28 -12.57
C LEU A 53 -5.25 6.85 -11.59
N GLU A 54 -6.13 7.73 -12.06
CA GLU A 54 -7.26 8.25 -11.29
C GLU A 54 -8.20 7.10 -10.88
N ASP A 55 -8.60 6.24 -11.83
CA ASP A 55 -9.47 5.09 -11.56
C ASP A 55 -8.85 4.11 -10.55
N VAL A 56 -7.56 3.82 -10.66
CA VAL A 56 -6.83 2.97 -9.70
C VAL A 56 -6.82 3.60 -8.32
N THR A 57 -6.57 4.90 -8.24
CA THR A 57 -6.57 5.64 -6.96
C THR A 57 -7.95 5.63 -6.33
N ILE A 58 -9.01 5.91 -7.09
CA ILE A 58 -10.40 5.85 -6.62
C ILE A 58 -10.73 4.44 -6.10
N GLN A 59 -10.33 3.39 -6.82
CA GLN A 59 -10.50 2.01 -6.38
C GLN A 59 -9.74 1.72 -5.07
N LEU A 60 -8.54 2.26 -4.91
CA LEU A 60 -7.74 2.12 -3.69
C LEU A 60 -8.47 2.71 -2.48
N PHE A 61 -9.03 3.91 -2.59
CA PHE A 61 -9.84 4.53 -1.53
C PHE A 61 -11.14 3.76 -1.26
N ASN A 62 -11.82 3.31 -2.31
CA ASN A 62 -13.05 2.51 -2.18
C ASN A 62 -12.79 1.15 -1.51
N ASN A 63 -11.58 0.60 -1.65
CA ASN A 63 -11.15 -0.65 -1.04
C ASN A 63 -10.34 -0.44 0.25
N ASN A 64 -10.49 0.70 0.91
CA ASN A 64 -9.83 1.05 2.17
C ASN A 64 -8.30 0.92 2.11
N GLY A 65 -7.69 1.52 1.08
CA GLY A 65 -6.25 1.57 0.89
C GLY A 65 -5.61 0.27 0.43
N LYS A 66 -6.40 -0.73 0.02
CA LYS A 66 -5.88 -2.07 -0.34
C LYS A 66 -6.43 -2.52 -1.68
N LEU A 67 -5.58 -2.62 -2.69
CA LEU A 67 -5.97 -3.06 -4.02
C LEU A 67 -5.05 -4.17 -4.52
N LEU A 68 -5.46 -5.42 -4.34
CA LEU A 68 -4.82 -6.56 -4.99
C LEU A 68 -5.40 -6.71 -6.40
N HIS A 69 -4.56 -6.60 -7.43
CA HIS A 69 -4.97 -6.66 -8.83
C HIS A 69 -5.40 -8.09 -9.24
N LYS A 70 -6.08 -8.24 -10.38
CA LYS A 70 -6.74 -9.50 -10.77
C LYS A 70 -5.76 -10.67 -10.92
N GLU A 71 -4.59 -10.41 -11.50
CA GLU A 71 -3.52 -11.40 -11.70
C GLU A 71 -2.82 -11.81 -10.39
N GLY A 72 -3.02 -11.05 -9.31
CA GLY A 72 -2.42 -11.34 -8.00
C GLY A 72 -0.92 -11.06 -7.90
N ASN A 73 -0.27 -10.63 -8.98
CA ASN A 73 1.14 -10.26 -9.06
C ASN A 73 1.41 -8.80 -8.66
N ARG A 74 0.39 -7.96 -8.53
CA ARG A 74 0.49 -6.56 -8.13
C ARG A 74 -0.48 -6.24 -6.99
N CYS A 75 0.01 -5.55 -5.97
CA CYS A 75 -0.77 -4.99 -4.88
C CYS A 75 -0.45 -3.51 -4.71
N ASP A 76 -1.45 -2.66 -4.84
CA ASP A 76 -1.34 -1.25 -4.47
C ASP A 76 -1.86 -1.06 -3.05
N LEU A 77 -1.14 -0.29 -2.26
CA LEU A 77 -1.38 -0.10 -0.84
C LEU A 77 -1.19 1.36 -0.48
N MET A 78 -2.15 1.95 0.22
CA MET A 78 -2.03 3.31 0.74
C MET A 78 -2.29 3.34 2.24
N LEU A 79 -1.44 4.04 2.97
CA LEU A 79 -1.62 4.41 4.37
C LEU A 79 -1.83 5.92 4.46
N VAL A 80 -2.63 6.35 5.42
CA VAL A 80 -2.82 7.76 5.76
C VAL A 80 -2.44 8.02 7.21
N LEU A 81 -1.86 9.19 7.44
CA LEU A 81 -1.62 9.71 8.77
C LEU A 81 -2.68 10.76 9.08
N ARG A 82 -3.32 10.62 10.24
CA ARG A 82 -4.36 11.52 10.72
C ARG A 82 -3.89 12.31 11.93
N ASP A 83 -4.37 13.54 12.05
CA ASP A 83 -4.35 14.32 13.29
C ASP A 83 -5.80 14.69 13.62
N ASN A 84 -6.28 14.25 14.79
CA ASN A 84 -7.67 14.47 15.23
C ASN A 84 -8.70 14.05 14.17
N GLY A 85 -8.47 12.90 13.52
CA GLY A 85 -9.34 12.30 12.50
C GLY A 85 -9.18 12.85 11.08
N LYS A 86 -8.49 13.98 10.89
CA LYS A 86 -8.24 14.56 9.56
C LYS A 86 -6.95 14.03 8.97
N ILE A 87 -6.94 13.71 7.67
CA ILE A 87 -5.70 13.33 6.99
C ILE A 87 -4.75 14.52 6.95
N ILE A 88 -3.48 14.26 7.28
CA ILE A 88 -2.40 15.23 7.24
C ILE A 88 -1.20 14.74 6.40
N GLY A 89 -1.27 13.50 5.91
CA GLY A 89 -0.27 12.89 5.06
C GLY A 89 -0.69 11.50 4.60
N PHE A 90 -0.03 11.00 3.57
CA PHE A 90 -0.23 9.66 3.05
C PHE A 90 1.07 9.09 2.50
N ILE A 91 1.09 7.77 2.34
CA ILE A 91 2.13 7.03 1.63
C ILE A 91 1.50 5.91 0.80
N GLU A 92 1.89 5.78 -0.46
CA GLU A 92 1.45 4.75 -1.39
C GLU A 92 2.62 3.84 -1.78
N LEU A 93 2.39 2.53 -1.77
CA LEU A 93 3.27 1.50 -2.31
C LEU A 93 2.59 0.77 -3.46
N ARG A 94 3.37 0.43 -4.48
CA ARG A 94 3.01 -0.49 -5.56
C ARG A 94 3.94 -1.69 -5.50
N LEU A 95 3.44 -2.80 -4.99
CA LEU A 95 4.21 -4.01 -4.73
C LEU A 95 3.97 -4.99 -5.87
N ILE A 96 5.05 -5.48 -6.50
CA ILE A 96 4.99 -6.30 -7.71
C ILE A 96 5.86 -7.55 -7.54
N GLN A 97 5.28 -8.74 -7.76
CA GLN A 97 5.98 -10.05 -7.78
C GLN A 97 6.51 -10.45 -9.17
N ASN A 98 6.34 -9.60 -10.18
CA ASN A 98 6.81 -9.86 -11.54
C ASN A 98 8.28 -9.43 -11.68
N SER A 99 9.11 -10.25 -12.34
CA SER A 99 10.51 -9.91 -12.65
C SER A 99 10.67 -8.78 -13.66
N GLU A 100 9.64 -8.48 -14.46
CA GLU A 100 9.68 -7.44 -15.50
C GLU A 100 9.46 -6.02 -14.97
N MET A 101 8.84 -5.89 -13.79
CA MET A 101 8.51 -4.59 -13.19
C MET A 101 8.94 -4.57 -11.73
N MET A 102 9.54 -3.47 -11.29
CA MET A 102 9.99 -3.33 -9.92
C MET A 102 8.90 -2.74 -9.02
N SER A 103 8.89 -3.15 -7.75
CA SER A 103 8.07 -2.50 -6.73
C SER A 103 8.46 -1.03 -6.55
N GLN A 104 7.50 -0.18 -6.18
CA GLN A 104 7.72 1.26 -6.06
C GLN A 104 7.16 1.81 -4.76
N LEU A 105 7.89 2.72 -4.13
CA LEU A 105 7.30 3.70 -3.22
C LEU A 105 6.75 4.82 -4.10
N TYR A 106 5.44 4.78 -4.34
CA TYR A 106 4.81 5.55 -5.42
C TYR A 106 4.54 7.00 -5.04
N GLY A 107 4.09 7.25 -3.80
CA GLY A 107 3.77 8.59 -3.34
C GLY A 107 4.02 8.74 -1.85
N LEU A 108 4.52 9.90 -1.44
CA LEU A 108 4.69 10.27 -0.05
C LEU A 108 4.37 11.75 0.10
N PHE A 109 3.44 12.06 0.98
CA PHE A 109 3.01 13.43 1.22
C PHE A 109 2.81 13.69 2.70
N VAL A 110 3.24 14.87 3.16
CA VAL A 110 2.92 15.43 4.47
C VAL A 110 2.54 16.89 4.25
N SER A 111 1.37 17.28 4.75
CA SER A 111 0.90 18.66 4.71
C SER A 111 1.93 19.60 5.33
N GLU A 112 2.20 20.74 4.70
CA GLU A 112 3.26 21.68 5.07
C GLU A 112 3.31 22.01 6.56
N LYS A 113 2.14 22.23 7.18
CA LYS A 113 2.00 22.55 8.63
C LYS A 113 2.49 21.43 9.57
N TYR A 114 2.67 20.23 9.02
CA TYR A 114 3.07 19.01 9.72
C TYR A 114 4.46 18.50 9.30
N ARG A 115 5.11 19.14 8.31
CA ARG A 115 6.48 18.81 7.91
C ARG A 115 7.47 19.10 9.05
N GLN A 116 8.68 18.55 8.92
CA GLN A 116 9.79 18.66 9.90
C GLN A 116 9.52 18.05 11.29
N LYS A 117 8.45 17.27 11.46
CA LYS A 117 8.11 16.55 12.71
C LYS A 117 8.45 15.06 12.70
N GLY A 118 9.24 14.61 11.71
CA GLY A 118 9.60 13.19 11.55
C GLY A 118 8.49 12.29 10.99
N LEU A 119 7.31 12.83 10.68
CA LEU A 119 6.13 12.07 10.22
C LEU A 119 6.36 11.28 8.92
N ALA A 120 7.16 11.83 8.00
CA ALA A 120 7.54 11.12 6.78
C ALA A 120 8.36 9.85 7.06
N ASN A 121 9.29 9.90 8.03
CA ASN A 121 10.05 8.71 8.44
C ASN A 121 9.15 7.68 9.11
N LEU A 122 8.18 8.12 9.92
CA LEU A 122 7.19 7.26 10.56
C LEU A 122 6.36 6.51 9.51
N MET A 123 5.78 7.22 8.55
CA MET A 123 4.99 6.59 7.47
C MET A 123 5.85 5.67 6.61
N THR A 124 7.06 6.10 6.23
CA THR A 124 7.97 5.31 5.39
C THR A 124 8.37 4.00 6.07
N ALA A 125 8.76 4.04 7.35
CA ALA A 125 9.14 2.83 8.08
C ALA A 125 8.00 1.80 8.13
N HIS A 126 6.76 2.24 8.43
CA HIS A 126 5.61 1.35 8.48
C HIS A 126 5.11 0.89 7.12
N ALA A 127 5.24 1.70 6.07
CA ALA A 127 4.96 1.25 4.72
C ALA A 127 5.97 0.16 4.32
N LEU A 128 7.26 0.36 4.58
CA LEU A 128 8.31 -0.60 4.24
C LEU A 128 8.21 -1.92 5.04
N ASP A 129 7.53 -1.94 6.19
CA ASP A 129 7.17 -3.22 6.84
C ASP A 129 6.37 -4.12 5.87
N PHE A 130 5.41 -3.57 5.11
CA PHE A 130 4.67 -4.37 4.12
C PHE A 130 5.58 -4.93 3.04
N PHE A 131 6.47 -4.10 2.51
CA PHE A 131 7.45 -4.51 1.50
C PHE A 131 8.31 -5.67 2.01
N VAL A 132 8.90 -5.55 3.21
CA VAL A 132 9.72 -6.62 3.81
C VAL A 132 8.93 -7.93 3.99
N HIS A 133 7.66 -7.85 4.42
CA HIS A 133 6.84 -9.06 4.60
C HIS A 133 6.38 -9.71 3.29
N THR A 134 6.57 -9.07 2.14
CA THR A 134 6.32 -9.71 0.84
C THR A 134 7.41 -10.71 0.45
N GLY A 135 8.61 -10.57 1.01
CA GLY A 135 9.82 -11.29 0.59
C GLY A 135 10.50 -10.72 -0.67
N LEU A 136 9.95 -9.64 -1.24
CA LEU A 136 10.61 -8.88 -2.30
C LEU A 136 11.80 -8.12 -1.73
N THR A 137 12.81 -7.90 -2.57
CA THR A 137 14.11 -7.36 -2.16
C THR A 137 14.42 -6.02 -2.78
N SER A 138 13.96 -5.76 -4.00
CA SER A 138 14.20 -4.51 -4.70
C SER A 138 12.96 -3.60 -4.80
N MET A 139 13.18 -2.30 -4.61
CA MET A 139 12.15 -1.25 -4.75
C MET A 139 12.77 0.04 -5.27
N THR A 140 12.06 0.76 -6.12
CA THR A 140 12.46 2.09 -6.59
C THR A 140 11.59 3.21 -6.03
N VAL A 141 12.10 4.43 -6.13
CA VAL A 141 11.36 5.66 -5.87
C VAL A 141 11.87 6.76 -6.79
N SER A 142 10.98 7.62 -7.28
CA SER A 142 11.33 8.84 -8.02
C SER A 142 11.26 10.03 -7.07
N PRO A 143 12.39 10.55 -6.58
CA PRO A 143 12.40 11.58 -5.55
C PRO A 143 12.17 12.99 -6.11
N SER A 144 11.43 13.81 -5.38
CA SER A 144 11.59 15.27 -5.46
C SER A 144 12.77 15.72 -4.59
N ALA A 145 13.30 16.93 -4.84
CA ALA A 145 14.41 17.49 -4.05
C ALA A 145 14.13 17.50 -2.53
N GLU A 146 12.90 17.81 -2.11
CA GLU A 146 12.52 17.81 -0.68
C GLU A 146 12.51 16.39 -0.08
N SER A 147 12.06 15.41 -0.87
CA SER A 147 11.90 14.03 -0.43
C SER A 147 13.21 13.27 -0.25
N LEU A 148 14.30 13.75 -0.88
CA LEU A 148 15.65 13.18 -0.72
C LEU A 148 16.07 13.10 0.74
N THR A 149 15.66 14.08 1.57
CA THR A 149 15.94 14.12 3.01
C THR A 149 15.33 12.95 3.79
N VAL A 150 14.35 12.26 3.21
CA VAL A 150 13.72 11.06 3.76
C VAL A 150 14.37 9.82 3.16
N TYR A 151 14.34 9.67 1.83
CA TYR A 151 14.71 8.42 1.17
C TYR A 151 16.17 8.03 1.34
N ASN A 152 17.11 8.98 1.37
CA ASN A 152 18.55 8.67 1.54
C ASN A 152 18.86 7.88 2.83
N LYS A 153 17.94 7.89 3.79
CA LYS A 153 18.12 7.22 5.09
C LYS A 153 17.67 5.75 5.07
N PHE A 154 16.75 5.38 4.17
CA PHE A 154 16.11 4.06 4.14
C PHE A 154 16.84 3.03 3.27
N GLY A 155 18.13 3.22 2.99
CA GLY A 155 18.89 2.30 2.14
C GLY A 155 18.71 2.55 0.64
N PHE A 156 18.06 3.64 0.23
CA PHE A 156 18.02 4.05 -1.16
C PHE A 156 19.36 4.65 -1.62
N TYR A 157 19.74 4.35 -2.86
CA TYR A 157 20.93 4.85 -3.55
C TYR A 157 20.62 5.16 -5.02
N PRO A 158 21.39 6.02 -5.71
CA PRO A 158 21.18 6.31 -7.13
C PRO A 158 21.23 5.03 -7.99
N ALA A 159 20.21 4.80 -8.83
CA ALA A 159 20.05 3.55 -9.58
C ALA A 159 21.17 3.30 -10.61
N GLU A 160 21.92 4.34 -10.97
CA GLU A 160 23.03 4.31 -11.92
C GLU A 160 24.37 3.81 -11.32
N LEU A 161 24.46 3.62 -10.01
CA LEU A 161 25.68 3.16 -9.35
C LEU A 161 25.94 1.67 -9.61
N ASP A 162 27.22 1.31 -9.75
CA ASP A 162 27.67 -0.08 -9.78
C ASP A 162 27.91 -0.63 -8.36
N ASP A 163 28.13 -1.94 -8.22
CA ASP A 163 28.37 -2.61 -6.92
C ASP A 163 29.52 -2.01 -6.10
N VAL A 164 30.55 -1.48 -6.76
CA VAL A 164 31.72 -0.88 -6.10
C VAL A 164 31.34 0.48 -5.54
N ASP A 165 30.63 1.28 -6.32
CA ASP A 165 30.20 2.62 -5.95
C ASP A 165 29.05 2.60 -4.94
N ILE A 166 28.17 1.58 -4.95
CA ILE A 166 27.17 1.36 -3.90
C ILE A 166 27.85 1.12 -2.54
N LYS A 167 28.94 0.36 -2.49
CA LYS A 167 29.67 0.16 -1.23
C LYS A 167 30.28 1.48 -0.72
N LYS A 168 30.84 2.29 -1.62
CA LYS A 168 31.35 3.63 -1.26
C LYS A 168 30.22 4.56 -0.82
N TRP A 169 29.06 4.49 -1.48
CA TRP A 169 27.87 5.24 -1.13
C TRP A 169 27.49 5.04 0.34
N PHE A 170 27.42 3.78 0.79
CA PHE A 170 27.08 3.46 2.18
C PHE A 170 28.21 3.67 3.19
N GLN A 171 29.43 4.02 2.76
CA GLN A 171 30.50 4.48 3.65
C GLN A 171 30.38 5.97 3.99
N GLN A 172 29.69 6.73 3.15
CA GLN A 172 29.40 8.14 3.42
C GLN A 172 28.39 8.31 4.56
N THR A 173 28.46 9.44 5.23
CA THR A 173 27.43 9.88 6.18
C THR A 173 26.11 10.19 5.45
N GLN A 174 24.99 10.19 6.20
CA GLN A 174 23.69 10.62 5.66
C GLN A 174 23.73 12.04 5.06
N LYS A 175 24.54 12.93 5.66
CA LYS A 175 24.70 14.31 5.22
C LYS A 175 25.42 14.39 3.87
N GLU A 176 26.54 13.69 3.73
CA GLU A 176 27.33 13.67 2.49
C GLU A 176 26.50 13.11 1.32
N ARG A 177 25.78 12.00 1.53
CA ARG A 177 24.89 11.45 0.50
C ARG A 177 23.80 12.42 0.08
N LEU A 178 23.22 13.15 1.04
CA LEU A 178 22.19 14.14 0.75
C LEU A 178 22.75 15.32 -0.03
N GLU A 179 23.94 15.83 0.34
CA GLU A 179 24.62 16.89 -0.39
C GLU A 179 24.90 16.46 -1.83
N GLN A 180 25.42 15.24 -2.03
CA GLN A 180 25.65 14.69 -3.36
C GLN A 180 24.35 14.54 -4.18
N LEU A 181 23.26 14.05 -3.59
CA LEU A 181 21.95 13.94 -4.28
C LEU A 181 21.34 15.30 -4.66
N ILE A 182 21.69 16.37 -3.95
CA ILE A 182 21.21 17.73 -4.27
C ILE A 182 22.03 18.31 -5.42
N GLU A 183 23.35 18.10 -5.42
CA GLU A 183 24.26 18.56 -6.48
C GLU A 183 24.08 17.76 -7.78
N GLU A 184 23.88 16.46 -7.66
CA GLU A 184 23.71 15.50 -8.76
C GLU A 184 22.43 14.69 -8.55
N PRO A 185 21.24 15.27 -8.86
CA PRO A 185 19.97 14.58 -8.68
C PRO A 185 19.85 13.36 -9.59
N SER A 186 19.54 12.21 -9.01
CA SER A 186 19.16 11.02 -9.77
C SER A 186 17.66 11.01 -10.03
N LEU A 187 17.26 10.59 -11.24
CA LEU A 187 15.85 10.44 -11.63
C LEU A 187 15.12 9.40 -10.79
N SER A 188 15.85 8.41 -10.29
CA SER A 188 15.29 7.33 -9.48
C SER A 188 16.33 6.79 -8.49
N LEU A 189 15.88 6.53 -7.28
CA LEU A 189 16.67 5.78 -6.31
C LEU A 189 16.21 4.33 -6.26
N LEU A 190 17.16 3.44 -6.03
CA LEU A 190 16.98 2.00 -5.86
C LEU A 190 17.30 1.63 -4.41
N MET A 191 16.47 0.76 -3.84
CA MET A 191 16.78 -0.01 -2.64
C MET A 191 16.85 -1.47 -3.05
N ASP A 192 17.92 -2.16 -2.66
CA ASP A 192 18.09 -3.59 -2.91
C ASP A 192 18.56 -4.30 -1.64
N LEU A 193 17.60 -4.97 -0.98
CA LEU A 193 17.81 -5.66 0.29
C LEU A 193 18.56 -7.00 0.15
N GLU A 194 18.88 -7.47 -1.05
CA GLU A 194 19.83 -8.60 -1.23
C GLU A 194 21.28 -8.16 -0.92
N MET A 195 21.58 -6.87 -1.08
CA MET A 195 22.90 -6.33 -0.78
C MET A 195 23.06 -6.06 0.72
N ASP A 196 24.02 -6.72 1.36
CA ASP A 196 24.31 -6.59 2.80
C ASP A 196 24.45 -5.12 3.25
N VAL A 197 25.14 -4.28 2.49
CA VAL A 197 25.35 -2.86 2.83
C VAL A 197 24.04 -2.06 2.81
N CYS A 198 23.16 -2.34 1.85
CA CYS A 198 21.84 -1.70 1.76
C CYS A 198 20.94 -2.19 2.89
N GLN A 199 20.90 -3.51 3.12
CA GLN A 199 20.13 -4.13 4.19
C GLN A 199 20.54 -3.60 5.57
N GLN A 200 21.85 -3.41 5.82
CA GLN A 200 22.37 -2.84 7.06
C GLN A 200 21.95 -1.37 7.23
N ALA A 201 22.04 -0.57 6.17
CA ALA A 201 21.62 0.84 6.20
C ALA A 201 20.11 0.97 6.49
N PHE A 202 19.29 0.19 5.77
CA PHE A 202 17.85 0.11 5.98
C PHE A 202 17.50 -0.29 7.42
N THR A 203 18.04 -1.42 7.89
CA THR A 203 17.72 -1.95 9.22
C THR A 203 18.15 -1.00 10.34
N SER A 204 19.33 -0.39 10.20
CA SER A 204 19.85 0.58 11.17
C SER A 204 18.96 1.80 11.28
N HIS A 205 18.53 2.36 10.14
CA HIS A 205 17.66 3.54 10.13
C HIS A 205 16.24 3.24 10.61
N CYS A 206 15.66 2.09 10.25
CA CYS A 206 14.35 1.67 10.78
C CYS A 206 14.39 1.54 12.31
N LYS A 207 15.45 0.93 12.87
CA LYS A 207 15.64 0.82 14.32
C LYS A 207 15.81 2.19 14.98
N GLN A 208 16.61 3.08 14.38
CA GLN A 208 16.82 4.44 14.88
C GLN A 208 15.53 5.27 14.84
N SER A 209 14.79 5.19 13.73
CA SER A 209 13.55 5.92 13.53
C SER A 209 12.49 5.50 14.54
N ALA A 210 12.34 4.19 14.77
CA ALA A 210 11.37 3.65 15.74
C ALA A 210 11.57 4.16 17.17
N GLN A 211 12.80 4.49 17.56
CA GLN A 211 13.11 5.06 18.89
C GLN A 211 12.75 6.54 19.02
N ASN A 212 12.59 7.24 17.89
CA ASN A 212 12.42 8.69 17.82
C ASN A 212 11.07 9.10 17.20
N PHE A 213 10.13 8.17 17.04
CA PHE A 213 8.80 8.51 16.56
C PHE A 213 8.08 9.42 17.54
N VAL A 214 7.41 10.43 16.98
CA VAL A 214 6.43 11.21 17.73
C VAL A 214 5.33 10.28 18.26
N PRO A 215 4.72 10.57 19.42
CA PRO A 215 3.61 9.76 19.93
C PRO A 215 2.50 9.61 18.89
N PHE A 216 2.10 8.37 18.63
CA PHE A 216 1.09 8.03 17.64
C PHE A 216 0.43 6.71 17.98
N GLU A 217 -0.69 6.45 17.32
CA GLU A 217 -1.39 5.18 17.35
C GLU A 217 -1.42 4.55 15.96
N ILE A 218 -1.42 3.22 15.91
CA ILE A 218 -1.71 2.46 14.70
C ILE A 218 -3.11 1.87 14.86
N SER A 219 -3.97 2.05 13.86
CA SER A 219 -5.33 1.50 13.89
C SER A 219 -5.32 -0.02 14.07
N GLN A 220 -6.40 -0.57 14.63
CA GLN A 220 -6.49 -2.01 14.89
C GLN A 220 -6.47 -2.84 13.60
N ASN A 221 -7.02 -2.31 12.51
CA ASN A 221 -7.00 -3.00 11.21
C ASN A 221 -5.60 -3.00 10.63
N LEU A 222 -4.90 -1.87 10.67
CA LEU A 222 -3.52 -1.77 10.19
C LEU A 222 -2.57 -2.65 11.01
N LYS A 223 -2.69 -2.66 12.35
CA LYS A 223 -1.88 -3.53 13.23
C LYS A 223 -1.94 -5.01 12.87
N LYS A 224 -3.11 -5.51 12.43
CA LYS A 224 -3.29 -6.92 12.02
C LYS A 224 -2.59 -7.23 10.70
N ASP A 225 -2.50 -6.26 9.81
CA ASP A 225 -2.03 -6.46 8.45
C ASP A 225 -0.52 -6.22 8.31
N LEU A 226 0.08 -5.34 9.11
CA LEU A 226 1.50 -4.93 9.02
C LEU A 226 2.51 -6.09 8.94
N LYS A 227 2.17 -7.25 9.51
CA LYS A 227 3.04 -8.44 9.54
C LYS A 227 2.61 -9.53 8.57
N THR A 228 1.77 -9.17 7.60
CA THR A 228 1.16 -10.11 6.67
C THR A 228 1.72 -9.84 5.29
N ASN A 229 2.05 -10.91 4.55
CA ASN A 229 2.32 -10.79 3.13
C ASN A 229 1.05 -10.33 2.41
N VAL A 230 1.09 -9.17 1.76
CA VAL A 230 -0.07 -8.55 1.09
C VAL A 230 -0.68 -9.44 0.01
N PHE A 231 0.14 -10.27 -0.63
CA PHE A 231 -0.29 -11.21 -1.68
C PHE A 231 -1.08 -12.40 -1.10
N ASP A 232 -1.05 -12.61 0.22
CA ASP A 232 -1.82 -13.64 0.92
C ASP A 232 -3.15 -13.14 1.48
N TRP A 233 -3.48 -11.85 1.35
CA TRP A 233 -4.71 -11.29 1.93
C TRP A 233 -5.99 -11.99 1.47
N ARG A 234 -6.07 -12.43 0.20
CA ARG A 234 -7.22 -13.20 -0.30
C ARG A 234 -7.31 -14.61 0.31
N LYS A 235 -6.18 -15.22 0.69
CA LYS A 235 -6.15 -16.58 1.26
C LYS A 235 -6.78 -16.64 2.65
N ARG A 236 -6.82 -15.52 3.38
CA ARG A 236 -7.45 -15.44 4.72
C ARG A 236 -8.98 -15.41 4.70
N ALA A 237 -9.61 -15.11 3.56
CA ALA A 237 -11.07 -15.03 3.45
C ALA A 237 -11.79 -16.40 3.40
N SER A 238 -11.05 -17.51 3.51
CA SER A 238 -11.60 -18.88 3.41
C SER A 238 -11.31 -19.72 4.67
N SER A 239 -11.64 -19.18 5.84
CA SER A 239 -12.08 -20.05 6.94
C SER A 239 -13.60 -20.18 6.82
N PRO A 240 -14.18 -21.35 6.52
CA PRO A 240 -15.61 -21.51 6.63
C PRO A 240 -15.95 -21.32 8.09
N THR A 241 -16.76 -20.31 8.40
CA THR A 241 -17.52 -20.25 9.63
C THR A 241 -18.28 -21.57 9.71
N LEU A 242 -17.81 -22.51 10.52
CA LEU A 242 -18.63 -23.62 10.98
C LEU A 242 -19.84 -22.96 11.62
N LEU A 243 -20.95 -22.96 10.89
CA LEU A 243 -22.28 -22.85 11.47
C LEU A 243 -22.37 -24.01 12.45
N SER A 244 -22.00 -23.73 13.70
CA SER A 244 -22.36 -24.56 14.83
C SER A 244 -23.87 -24.47 14.94
N ASP A 245 -24.52 -25.52 14.43
CA ASP A 245 -25.97 -25.71 14.46
C ASP A 245 -26.52 -25.40 15.86
N SER A 246 -27.34 -24.34 15.92
CA SER A 246 -28.28 -24.17 17.01
C SER A 246 -29.34 -25.26 16.89
N ASP A 247 -29.45 -26.05 17.95
CA ASP A 247 -30.59 -26.89 18.26
C ASP A 247 -31.92 -26.17 18.01
N LEU A 248 -32.67 -26.63 17.01
CA LEU A 248 -34.12 -26.48 16.93
C LEU A 248 -34.66 -27.51 15.92
N GLY A 249 -34.90 -28.71 16.43
CA GLY A 249 -35.63 -29.74 15.71
C GLY A 249 -37.11 -29.39 15.58
N VAL A 250 -37.67 -29.57 14.38
CA VAL A 250 -39.12 -29.81 14.17
C VAL A 250 -39.31 -30.82 13.04
N LEU A 251 -39.53 -32.06 13.48
CA LEU A 251 -40.43 -33.12 12.98
C LEU A 251 -40.72 -33.25 11.48
N SER A 252 -40.18 -34.34 10.94
CA SER A 252 -40.63 -35.06 9.75
C SER A 252 -42.09 -35.54 9.88
N THR A 253 -42.85 -35.49 8.78
CA THR A 253 -43.98 -36.39 8.55
C THR A 253 -43.78 -37.13 7.22
N PRO A 254 -43.90 -38.48 7.20
CA PRO A 254 -43.85 -39.30 5.99
C PRO A 254 -45.27 -39.59 5.46
N GLU A 255 -45.37 -39.87 4.16
CA GLU A 255 -46.40 -40.65 3.42
C GLU A 255 -46.56 -40.06 1.99
N ASP A 256 -46.83 -40.78 0.90
CA ASP A 256 -46.71 -42.21 0.59
C ASP A 256 -46.85 -42.38 -0.95
N HIS A 257 -46.35 -43.50 -1.45
CA HIS A 257 -46.41 -44.10 -2.80
C HIS A 257 -47.41 -43.65 -3.89
N LYS A 258 -46.95 -43.64 -5.17
CA LYS A 258 -47.37 -44.61 -6.24
C LYS A 258 -46.73 -44.40 -7.65
N LYS A 259 -46.05 -45.47 -8.14
CA LYS A 259 -46.11 -46.18 -9.47
C LYS A 259 -46.25 -45.32 -10.77
N ARG A 260 -45.60 -45.55 -11.93
CA ARG A 260 -44.98 -46.72 -12.63
C ARG A 260 -44.26 -46.16 -13.88
N LYS A 261 -43.00 -46.55 -14.17
CA LYS A 261 -42.50 -47.40 -15.29
C LYS A 261 -43.05 -47.11 -16.71
N ILE A 262 -42.16 -46.81 -17.66
CA ILE A 262 -41.94 -47.52 -18.95
C ILE A 262 -40.51 -47.18 -19.44
N GLU A 263 -39.73 -48.24 -19.68
CA GLU A 263 -38.50 -48.29 -20.47
C GLU A 263 -38.80 -49.00 -21.81
N SER A 264 -37.81 -48.99 -22.70
CA SER A 264 -37.66 -49.75 -23.97
C SER A 264 -38.17 -49.03 -25.23
N ASP A 265 -37.50 -49.07 -26.37
CA ASP A 265 -36.19 -49.61 -26.76
C ASP A 265 -35.90 -49.13 -28.20
N ALA A 266 -34.62 -49.17 -28.58
CA ALA A 266 -34.11 -49.53 -29.93
C ALA A 266 -34.55 -48.68 -31.16
N GLN A 267 -33.78 -48.48 -32.23
CA GLN A 267 -32.49 -49.01 -32.67
C GLN A 267 -32.02 -48.12 -33.83
N SER A 268 -30.71 -48.11 -34.03
CA SER A 268 -30.00 -47.74 -35.25
C SER A 268 -30.66 -48.21 -36.55
N SER A 269 -30.58 -47.41 -37.62
CA SER A 269 -30.01 -47.87 -38.90
C SER A 269 -29.83 -46.75 -39.95
N LEU A 270 -28.65 -46.79 -40.58
CA LEU A 270 -28.38 -46.60 -42.02
C LEU A 270 -28.38 -45.19 -42.68
N LYS A 271 -27.17 -44.81 -43.14
CA LYS A 271 -26.90 -43.95 -44.32
C LYS A 271 -27.38 -44.66 -45.62
N PRO A 272 -27.62 -43.93 -46.72
CA PRO A 272 -26.59 -43.67 -47.75
C PRO A 272 -26.59 -42.21 -48.26
N GLU A 273 -25.45 -41.56 -48.50
CA GLU A 273 -24.77 -41.42 -49.81
C GLU A 273 -25.67 -40.97 -51.00
N GLN A 274 -25.51 -39.73 -51.49
CA GLN A 274 -24.68 -39.34 -52.65
C GLN A 274 -25.20 -38.08 -53.41
N LYS A 275 -24.22 -37.26 -53.83
CA LYS A 275 -24.10 -36.52 -55.11
C LYS A 275 -24.84 -35.20 -55.36
N ASN A 276 -23.97 -34.18 -55.47
CA ASN A 276 -23.60 -33.42 -56.68
C ASN A 276 -24.15 -32.00 -56.91
N ARG A 277 -23.15 -31.11 -57.11
CA ARG A 277 -23.02 -29.99 -58.08
C ARG A 277 -23.95 -28.79 -57.87
N TYR A 278 -23.49 -27.55 -57.86
CA TYR A 278 -22.39 -26.92 -58.62
C TYR A 278 -21.41 -26.14 -57.74
#